data_AF-A0A0Q8GXV6-F1
#
_entry.id   AF-A0A0Q8GXV6-F1
#
_cell.length_a   1.000
_cell.length_b   1.000
_cell.length_c   1.000
_cell.angle_alpha   90.00
_cell.angle_beta   90.00
_cell.angle_gamma   90.00
#
_symmetry.space_group_name_H-M   'P 1'
#
loop_
_entity.id
_entity.type
_entity.pdbx_description
1 polymer ?
#
loop_
_entity_poly.entity_id
_entity_poly.type
_entity_poly.pdbx_seq_one_letter_code
_entity_poly.pdbx_strand_id
1 'polypeptide(L)'
;MVFLAITPAGLADVLRTAKADEAIWCGSDAIAEADYEALDRPNVSRFIYELGDRELIPDAIGTIEEHHPGQTVWVEACGAVANDCSEKDVFPVRLRR
;
A
#
# COMPACT_ATOMS: atom_id res chain seq x y z
N MET A 1 -6.62 9.09 -6.36
CA MET A 1 -5.30 8.74 -5.79
C MET A 1 -5.34 7.28 -5.41
N VAL A 2 -4.17 6.67 -5.22
CA VAL A 2 -4.06 5.26 -4.82
C VAL A 2 -3.36 5.16 -3.48
N PHE A 3 -3.85 4.31 -2.60
CA PHE A 3 -3.21 3.96 -1.34
C PHE A 3 -2.69 2.53 -1.41
N LEU A 4 -1.45 2.31 -0.95
CA LEU A 4 -0.84 1.00 -0.80
C LEU A 4 -0.62 0.73 0.69
N ALA A 5 -1.45 -0.15 1.25
CA ALA A 5 -1.34 -0.62 2.62
C ALA A 5 -0.50 -1.90 2.69
N ILE A 6 0.47 -1.93 3.58
CA ILE A 6 1.38 -3.05 3.77
C ILE A 6 0.92 -3.87 4.97
N THR A 7 0.47 -3.22 6.04
CA THR A 7 0.06 -3.89 7.28
C THR A 7 -1.47 -3.94 7.43
N PRO A 8 -2.00 -4.86 8.25
CA PRO A 8 -3.43 -4.86 8.60
C PRO A 8 -3.88 -3.56 9.26
N ALA A 9 -3.00 -2.92 10.04
CA ALA A 9 -3.28 -1.63 10.68
C ALA A 9 -3.40 -0.51 9.65
N GLY A 10 -2.44 -0.41 8.72
CA GLY A 10 -2.48 0.55 7.63
C GLY A 10 -3.69 0.35 6.72
N LEU A 11 -4.06 -0.90 6.42
CA LEU A 11 -5.26 -1.20 5.66
C LEU A 11 -6.52 -0.73 6.39
N ALA A 12 -6.64 -1.00 7.69
CA ALA A 12 -7.78 -0.55 8.49
C ALA A 12 -7.88 0.99 8.53
N ASP A 13 -6.76 1.70 8.60
CA ASP A 13 -6.72 3.17 8.56
C ASP A 13 -7.18 3.72 7.20
N VAL A 14 -6.65 3.19 6.11
CA VAL A 14 -7.04 3.60 4.76
C VAL A 14 -8.51 3.28 4.50
N LEU A 15 -9.00 2.10 4.91
CA LEU A 15 -10.41 1.72 4.76
C LEU A 15 -11.39 2.64 5.51
N ARG A 16 -10.95 3.36 6.54
CA ARG A 16 -11.75 4.35 7.28
C ARG A 16 -11.69 5.75 6.68
N THR A 17 -10.61 6.09 5.99
CA THR A 17 -10.28 7.48 5.61
C THR A 17 -10.39 7.72 4.11
N ALA A 18 -10.15 6.69 3.30
CA ALA A 18 -10.24 6.77 1.86
C ALA A 18 -11.68 7.00 1.40
N LYS A 19 -11.81 7.83 0.37
CA LYS A 19 -13.07 8.09 -0.30
C LYS A 19 -13.42 6.96 -1.27
N ALA A 20 -14.67 6.92 -1.70
CA ALA A 20 -15.17 5.87 -2.60
C ALA A 20 -14.51 5.87 -3.99
N ASP A 21 -13.97 7.01 -4.43
CA ASP A 21 -13.26 7.17 -5.72
C ASP A 21 -11.74 6.93 -5.61
N GLU A 22 -11.24 6.66 -4.41
CA GLU A 22 -9.82 6.42 -4.15
C GLU A 22 -9.56 4.91 -4.15
N ALA A 23 -8.56 4.48 -4.93
CA ALA A 23 -8.21 3.07 -5.03
C ALA A 23 -7.33 2.67 -3.85
N ILE A 24 -7.56 1.49 -3.32
CA ILE A 24 -6.83 0.91 -2.19
C ILE A 24 -6.22 -0.39 -2.67
N TRP A 25 -4.93 -0.55 -2.48
CA TRP A 25 -4.18 -1.76 -2.78
C TRP A 25 -3.53 -2.25 -1.49
N CYS A 26 -3.48 -3.57 -1.30
CA CYS A 26 -2.90 -4.15 -0.10
C CYS A 26 -2.18 -5.47 -0.37
N GLY A 27 -1.22 -5.80 0.48
CA GLY A 27 -0.50 -7.08 0.43
C GLY A 27 -1.34 -8.24 0.95
N SER A 28 -0.92 -9.48 0.66
CA SER A 28 -1.59 -10.67 1.20
C SER A 28 -1.43 -10.81 2.73
N ASP A 29 -0.45 -10.11 3.31
CA ASP A 29 -0.17 -9.98 4.74
C ASP A 29 -1.06 -8.93 5.44
N ALA A 30 -1.69 -8.03 4.68
CA ALA A 30 -2.56 -6.99 5.23
C ALA A 30 -3.98 -7.48 5.54
N ILE A 31 -4.48 -8.47 4.79
CA ILE A 31 -5.80 -9.05 4.96
C ILE A 31 -5.85 -10.49 4.43
N ALA A 32 -6.51 -11.37 5.19
CA ALA A 32 -6.72 -12.74 4.76
C ALA A 32 -7.66 -12.79 3.55
N GLU A 33 -7.52 -13.82 2.72
CA GLU A 33 -8.34 -13.99 1.51
C GLU A 33 -9.85 -14.02 1.81
N ALA A 34 -10.24 -14.77 2.84
CA ALA A 34 -11.65 -14.86 3.24
C ALA A 34 -12.23 -13.51 3.68
N ASP A 35 -11.42 -12.69 4.37
CA ASP A 35 -11.84 -11.36 4.81
C ASP A 35 -11.88 -10.37 3.64
N TYR A 36 -10.97 -10.51 2.66
CA TYR A 36 -10.98 -9.75 1.42
C TYR A 36 -12.22 -10.06 0.57
N GLU A 37 -12.57 -11.33 0.40
CA GLU A 37 -13.78 -11.73 -0.32
C GLU A 37 -15.06 -11.24 0.36
N ALA A 38 -15.06 -11.14 1.69
CA ALA A 38 -16.16 -10.56 2.46
C ALA A 38 -16.18 -9.01 2.42
N LEU A 39 -15.08 -8.38 2.01
CA LEU A 39 -14.96 -6.94 1.89
C LEU A 39 -15.65 -6.48 0.60
N ASP A 40 -16.97 -6.24 0.68
CA ASP A 40 -17.81 -5.72 -0.41
C ASP A 40 -17.43 -4.26 -0.80
N ARG A 41 -16.20 -4.07 -1.25
CA ARG A 41 -15.58 -2.78 -1.61
C ARG A 41 -14.85 -2.90 -2.95
N PRO A 42 -15.46 -2.46 -4.05
CA PRO A 42 -14.90 -2.63 -5.39
C PRO A 42 -13.64 -1.78 -5.65
N ASN A 43 -13.35 -0.81 -4.79
CA ASN A 43 -12.15 0.02 -4.88
C ASN A 43 -10.95 -0.58 -4.12
N VAL A 44 -11.03 -1.82 -3.62
CA VAL A 44 -9.96 -2.51 -2.91
C VAL A 44 -9.41 -3.67 -3.73
N SER A 45 -8.11 -3.66 -3.98
CA SER A 45 -7.35 -4.73 -4.63
C SER A 45 -6.37 -5.35 -3.65
N ARG A 46 -6.19 -6.67 -3.73
CA ARG A 46 -5.24 -7.43 -2.91
C ARG A 46 -4.20 -8.12 -3.79
N PHE A 47 -2.92 -7.91 -3.49
CA PHE A 47 -1.84 -8.70 -4.07
C PHE A 47 -1.83 -10.11 -3.47
N ILE A 48 -1.44 -11.10 -4.29
CA ILE A 48 -1.32 -12.49 -3.83
C ILE A 48 -0.04 -12.75 -3.01
N TYR A 49 0.87 -11.78 -2.96
CA TYR A 49 2.14 -11.84 -2.23
C TYR A 49 2.19 -10.80 -1.11
N GLU A 50 3.06 -11.06 -0.14
CA GLU A 50 3.25 -10.20 1.04
C GLU A 50 4.04 -8.94 0.64
N LEU A 51 3.66 -7.79 1.19
CA LEU A 51 4.35 -6.52 0.94
C LEU A 51 5.24 -6.06 2.11
N GLY A 52 5.35 -6.87 3.16
CA GLY A 52 6.28 -6.65 4.26
C GLY A 52 7.75 -6.58 3.81
N ASP A 53 8.09 -7.17 2.66
CA ASP A 53 9.41 -7.01 2.05
C ASP A 53 9.49 -5.73 1.21
N ARG A 54 10.39 -4.84 1.60
CA ARG A 54 10.60 -3.54 0.95
C ARG A 54 11.08 -3.68 -0.49
N GLU A 55 11.73 -4.78 -0.85
CA GLU A 55 12.19 -5.03 -2.22
C GLU A 55 11.03 -5.28 -3.20
N LEU A 56 9.86 -5.69 -2.71
CA LEU A 56 8.67 -5.94 -3.53
C LEU A 56 7.81 -4.69 -3.75
N ILE A 57 8.04 -3.62 -2.98
CA ILE A 57 7.26 -2.38 -3.07
C ILE A 57 7.39 -1.72 -4.47
N PRO A 58 8.58 -1.59 -5.10
CA PRO A 58 8.70 -1.01 -6.43
C PRO A 58 7.90 -1.79 -7.50
N ASP A 59 7.89 -3.11 -7.43
CA ASP A 59 7.15 -3.98 -8.37
C ASP A 59 5.63 -3.84 -8.15
N ALA A 60 5.19 -3.76 -6.90
CA ALA A 60 3.80 -3.47 -6.56
C ALA A 60 3.35 -2.09 -7.08
N ILE A 61 4.19 -1.06 -6.94
CA ILE A 61 3.94 0.28 -7.51
C ILE A 61 3.86 0.21 -9.03
N GLY A 62 4.74 -0.54 -9.69
CA GLY A 62 4.70 -0.75 -11.14
C GLY A 62 3.35 -1.33 -11.59
N THR A 63 2.87 -2.35 -10.88
CA THR A 63 1.55 -2.95 -11.13
C THR A 63 0.42 -1.93 -10.93
N ILE A 64 0.49 -1.11 -9.87
CA ILE A 64 -0.51 -0.07 -9.61
C ILE A 64 -0.54 0.97 -10.74
N GLU A 65 0.62 1.38 -11.25
CA GLU A 65 0.73 2.37 -12.34
C GLU A 65 0.11 1.85 -13.64
N GLU A 66 0.22 0.55 -13.93
CA GLU A 66 -0.44 -0.08 -15.08
C GLU A 66 -1.97 0.01 -14.99
N HIS A 67 -2.53 -0.10 -13.78
CA HIS A 67 -3.97 -0.02 -13.53
C HIS A 67 -4.49 1.41 -13.35
N HIS A 68 -3.65 2.31 -12.82
CA HIS A 68 -4.00 3.68 -12.45
C HIS A 68 -2.97 4.67 -12.99
N PRO A 69 -2.81 4.79 -14.33
CA PRO A 69 -1.73 5.58 -14.92
C PRO A 69 -1.83 7.05 -14.55
N GLY A 70 -0.70 7.62 -14.12
CA GLY A 70 -0.57 9.02 -13.72
C GLY A 70 -1.19 9.36 -12.36
N GLN A 71 -1.66 8.37 -11.59
CA GLN A 71 -2.16 8.61 -10.24
C GLN A 71 -1.03 8.61 -9.21
N THR A 72 -1.16 9.45 -8.19
CA THR A 72 -0.24 9.44 -7.04
C THR A 72 -0.51 8.22 -6.17
N VAL A 73 0.52 7.40 -5.96
CA VAL A 73 0.52 6.24 -5.06
C VAL A 73 1.09 6.65 -3.70
N TRP A 74 0.28 6.52 -2.65
CA TRP A 74 0.67 6.71 -1.26
C TRP A 74 0.97 5.37 -0.63
N VAL A 75 2.22 5.14 -0.25
CA VAL A 75 2.64 3.90 0.40
C VAL A 75 2.65 4.09 1.91
N GLU A 76 2.12 3.12 2.64
CA GLU A 76 2.22 3.07 4.09
C GLU A 76 3.68 3.25 4.54
N ALA A 77 3.90 4.19 5.45
CA ALA A 77 5.22 4.34 6.06
C ALA A 77 5.45 3.15 7.00
N CYS A 78 6.35 2.24 6.63
CA CYS A 78 6.85 1.23 7.54
C CYS A 78 7.57 1.96 8.68
N GLY A 79 6.87 2.15 9.80
CA GLY A 79 7.46 2.62 11.04
C GLY A 79 8.45 1.56 11.49
N ALA A 80 9.74 1.82 11.29
CA ALA A 80 10.82 0.97 11.77
C ALA A 80 10.53 0.55 13.21
N VAL A 81 10.25 -0.75 13.41
CA VAL A 81 10.38 -1.35 14.72
C VAL A 81 11.78 -1.02 15.23
N ALA A 82 11.82 -0.41 16.40
CA ALA A 82 13.01 0.12 17.04
C ALA A 82 14.16 -0.90 17.07
N ASN A 83 15.13 -0.80 16.14
CA ASN A 83 16.53 -1.11 16.45
C ASN A 83 17.60 -0.66 15.44
N ASP A 84 17.29 0.11 14.40
CA ASP A 84 18.32 0.88 13.69
C ASP A 84 17.71 2.09 12.96
N CYS A 85 17.24 3.06 13.75
CA CYS A 85 16.92 4.38 13.21
C CYS A 85 18.17 5.26 13.29
N SER A 86 19.12 5.06 12.37
CA SER A 86 20.04 6.15 12.05
C SER A 86 19.27 7.19 11.22
N GLU A 87 19.16 8.37 11.81
CA GLU A 87 18.39 9.57 11.49
C GLU A 87 18.65 10.21 10.10
N LYS A 88 18.86 9.44 9.01
CA LYS A 88 19.32 10.02 7.73
C LYS A 88 18.56 9.69 6.45
N ASP A 89 17.61 8.77 6.42
CA ASP A 89 16.98 8.36 5.14
C ASP A 89 15.47 8.59 5.07
N VAL A 90 15.02 9.80 5.42
CA VAL A 90 13.71 10.31 4.99
C VAL A 90 13.91 11.17 3.74
N PHE A 91 14.02 10.51 2.57
CA PHE A 91 13.92 11.21 1.29
C PHE A 91 12.54 10.98 0.66
N PRO A 92 11.87 12.02 0.14
CA PRO A 92 10.70 11.85 -0.70
C PRO A 92 11.17 11.32 -2.06
N VAL A 93 10.75 10.11 -2.44
CA VAL A 93 10.87 9.65 -3.84
C VAL A 93 9.93 10.51 -4.67
N ARG A 94 10.49 11.58 -5.24
CA ARG A 94 9.85 12.40 -6.25
C ARG A 94 10.36 11.92 -7.61
N LEU A 95 9.67 10.96 -8.21
CA LEU A 95 9.85 10.62 -9.62
C LEU A 95 9.59 11.89 -10.45
N ARG A 96 10.67 12.48 -10.99
CA ARG A 96 10.58 13.53 -12.00
C ARG A 96 10.87 12.92 -13.36
N ARG A 97 9.86 13.05 -14.23
CA ARG A 97 9.81 13.04 -15.71
C ARG A 97 10.92 12.33 -16.48
#